data_AF-A0AAD5LNP2-F1
#
_entry.id   AF-A0AAD5LNP2-F1
#
_cell.length_a   1.000
_cell.length_b   1.000
_cell.length_c   1.000
_cell.angle_alpha   90.00
_cell.angle_beta   90.00
_cell.angle_gamma   90.00
#
_symmetry.space_group_name_H-M   'P 1'
#
loop_
_entity.id
_entity.type
_entity.pdbx_description
1 polymer ?
#
loop_
_entity_poly.entity_id
_entity_poly.type
_entity_poly.pdbx_seq_one_letter_code
_entity_poly.pdbx_strand_id
1 'polypeptide(L)'
;MSVIKHLSDPSEQTLKELSPSYRSKLHRYALKNGLLMYRSVQDDNYRVVVPDSHDLKLEIMFEYHDVPSSGHRGREKAYLALSRDFYWSNQYKYVRKYLR
;
A
#
# COMPACT_ATOMS: atom_id res chain seq x y z
N MET A 1 -2.40 -13.62 -11.93
CA MET A 1 -2.44 -12.37 -12.71
C MET A 1 -2.94 -11.24 -11.80
N SER A 2 -2.47 -10.00 -11.99
CA SER A 2 -2.58 -8.92 -10.99
C SER A 2 -3.65 -7.86 -11.35
N VAL A 3 -4.09 -7.09 -10.36
CA VAL A 3 -4.98 -5.92 -10.54
C VAL A 3 -4.45 -4.95 -11.59
N ILE A 4 -3.12 -4.80 -11.69
CA ILE A 4 -2.46 -3.95 -12.68
C ILE A 4 -2.84 -4.36 -14.10
N LYS A 5 -2.83 -5.67 -14.42
CA LYS A 5 -3.19 -6.17 -15.75
C LYS A 5 -4.62 -5.73 -16.14
N HIS A 6 -5.57 -5.87 -15.22
CA HIS A 6 -6.96 -5.46 -15.48
C HIS A 6 -7.10 -3.93 -15.61
N LEU A 7 -6.37 -3.14 -14.81
CA LEU A 7 -6.45 -1.68 -14.91
C LEU A 7 -5.78 -1.13 -16.18
N SER A 8 -4.77 -1.81 -16.71
CA SER A 8 -4.12 -1.44 -17.97
C SER A 8 -4.94 -1.86 -19.20
N ASP A 9 -5.61 -3.00 -19.15
CA ASP A 9 -6.44 -3.55 -20.23
C ASP A 9 -7.72 -4.20 -19.66
N PRO A 10 -8.76 -3.39 -19.38
CA PRO A 10 -9.99 -3.87 -18.75
C PRO A 10 -10.79 -4.78 -19.68
N SER A 11 -10.98 -6.03 -19.28
CA SER A 11 -11.85 -6.99 -19.97
C SER A 11 -12.51 -7.95 -18.98
N GLU A 12 -13.59 -8.60 -19.43
CA GLU A 12 -14.25 -9.66 -18.67
C GLU A 12 -13.30 -10.81 -18.31
N GLN A 13 -12.34 -11.10 -19.18
CA GLN A 13 -11.32 -12.12 -18.93
C GLN A 13 -10.40 -11.70 -17.78
N THR A 14 -9.83 -10.50 -17.85
CA THR A 14 -8.93 -9.99 -16.78
C THR A 14 -9.67 -9.78 -15.47
N LEU A 15 -10.98 -9.46 -15.51
CA LEU A 15 -11.83 -9.36 -14.33
C LEU A 15 -12.09 -10.74 -13.68
N LYS A 16 -12.35 -11.78 -14.49
CA LYS A 16 -12.57 -13.16 -14.01
C LYS A 16 -11.33 -13.76 -13.35
N GLU A 17 -10.14 -13.34 -13.78
CA GLU A 17 -8.84 -13.73 -13.20
C GLU A 17 -8.60 -13.17 -11.78
N LEU A 18 -9.29 -12.10 -11.38
CA LEU A 18 -9.14 -11.51 -10.04
C LEU A 18 -9.86 -12.35 -8.98
N SER A 19 -9.34 -12.37 -7.75
CA SER A 19 -10.07 -12.97 -6.63
C SER A 19 -11.34 -12.16 -6.30
N PRO A 20 -12.39 -12.79 -5.73
CA PRO A 20 -13.60 -12.06 -5.33
C PRO A 20 -13.34 -10.84 -4.44
N SER A 21 -12.33 -10.93 -3.54
CA SER A 21 -11.92 -9.83 -2.66
C SER A 21 -11.28 -8.66 -3.43
N TYR A 22 -10.52 -8.93 -4.49
CA TYR A 22 -9.98 -7.88 -5.34
C TYR A 22 -11.05 -7.27 -6.25
N ARG A 23 -11.95 -8.09 -6.81
CA ARG A 23 -13.09 -7.60 -7.62
C ARG A 23 -13.97 -6.64 -6.84
N SER A 24 -14.38 -6.99 -5.63
CA SER A 24 -15.25 -6.13 -4.80
C SER A 24 -14.61 -4.79 -4.42
N LYS A 25 -13.27 -4.74 -4.38
CA LYS A 25 -12.49 -3.54 -4.05
C LYS A 25 -11.90 -2.86 -5.27
N LEU A 26 -12.19 -3.32 -6.48
CA LEU A 26 -11.51 -2.86 -7.70
C LEU A 26 -11.68 -1.34 -7.91
N HIS A 27 -12.87 -0.80 -7.62
CA HIS A 27 -13.18 0.63 -7.68
C HIS A 27 -12.26 1.52 -6.81
N ARG A 28 -11.48 0.91 -5.92
CA ARG A 28 -10.54 1.59 -5.03
C ARG A 28 -9.12 1.59 -5.57
N TYR A 29 -8.84 0.79 -6.58
CA TYR A 29 -7.53 0.76 -7.21
C TYR A 29 -7.52 1.67 -8.44
N ALA A 30 -6.40 2.33 -8.67
CA ALA A 30 -6.17 3.11 -9.88
C ALA A 30 -4.71 2.95 -10.31
N LEU A 31 -4.45 2.98 -11.61
CA LEU A 31 -3.10 3.06 -12.15
C LEU A 31 -2.80 4.52 -12.47
N LYS A 32 -1.77 5.10 -11.84
CA LYS A 32 -1.36 6.50 -12.07
C LYS A 32 0.15 6.55 -12.23
N ASN A 33 0.63 7.11 -13.34
CA ASN A 33 2.07 7.25 -13.64
C ASN A 33 2.85 5.93 -13.48
N GLY A 34 2.26 4.81 -13.88
CA GLY A 34 2.86 3.47 -13.73
C GLY A 34 2.80 2.87 -12.33
N LEU A 35 2.25 3.58 -11.34
CA LEU A 35 2.08 3.10 -9.97
C LEU A 35 0.65 2.64 -9.70
N LEU A 36 0.53 1.51 -9.01
CA LEU A 36 -0.75 1.07 -8.47
C LEU A 36 -1.07 1.88 -7.22
N MET A 37 -2.22 2.54 -7.22
CA MET A 37 -2.71 3.38 -6.14
C MET A 37 -3.94 2.75 -5.50
N TYR A 38 -4.09 2.90 -4.18
CA TYR A 38 -5.26 2.45 -3.42
C TYR A 38 -5.93 3.62 -2.72
N ARG A 39 -7.23 3.80 -2.97
CA ARG A 39 -8.09 4.79 -2.33
C ARG A 39 -8.51 4.27 -0.95
N SER A 40 -8.06 4.95 0.09
CA SER A 40 -8.34 4.65 1.49
C SER A 40 -9.81 4.81 1.85
N VAL A 41 -10.31 4.06 2.86
CA VAL A 41 -11.69 4.26 3.36
C VAL A 41 -11.74 5.48 4.27
N GLN A 42 -10.64 5.73 4.99
CA GLN A 42 -10.64 6.59 6.17
C GLN A 42 -10.71 8.06 5.80
N ASP A 43 -10.00 8.42 4.74
CA ASP A 43 -9.74 9.79 4.30
C ASP A 43 -9.90 9.96 2.79
N ASP A 44 -10.32 8.90 2.09
CA ASP A 44 -10.60 8.90 0.66
C ASP A 44 -9.39 9.26 -0.25
N ASN A 45 -8.19 9.33 0.34
CA ASN A 45 -6.96 9.66 -0.35
C ASN A 45 -6.32 8.42 -1.00
N TYR A 46 -5.56 8.65 -2.06
CA TYR A 46 -4.79 7.61 -2.75
C TYR A 46 -3.43 7.39 -2.10
N ARG A 47 -3.07 6.12 -1.94
CA ARG A 47 -1.80 5.65 -1.37
C ARG A 47 -1.10 4.73 -2.37
N VAL A 48 0.22 4.77 -2.43
CA VAL A 48 0.99 3.88 -3.30
C VAL A 48 0.91 2.45 -2.75
N VAL A 49 0.50 1.50 -3.58
CA VAL A 49 0.46 0.09 -3.21
C VAL A 49 1.87 -0.48 -3.26
N VAL A 50 2.36 -0.93 -2.11
CA VAL A 50 3.66 -1.58 -2.00
C VAL A 50 3.49 -3.08 -2.28
N PRO A 51 4.22 -3.66 -3.25
CA PRO A 51 4.24 -5.10 -3.48
C PRO A 51 4.64 -5.90 -2.23
N ASP A 52 4.41 -7.21 -2.25
CA ASP A 52 4.85 -8.08 -1.16
C ASP A 52 6.36 -8.40 -1.23
N SER A 53 7.18 -7.35 -1.15
CA SER A 53 8.63 -7.41 -1.06
C SER A 53 9.05 -7.04 0.36
N HIS A 54 9.85 -7.91 0.99
CA HIS A 54 10.35 -7.64 2.34
C HIS A 54 11.31 -6.46 2.34
N ASP A 55 12.28 -6.45 1.42
CA ASP A 55 13.33 -5.44 1.34
C ASP A 55 12.77 -4.04 1.10
N LEU A 56 11.80 -3.93 0.17
CA LEU A 56 11.15 -2.64 -0.11
C LEU A 56 10.37 -2.13 1.10
N LYS A 57 9.68 -3.02 1.84
CA LYS A 57 8.98 -2.64 3.06
C LYS A 57 9.96 -2.22 4.16
N LEU A 58 11.11 -2.87 4.28
CA LEU A 58 12.16 -2.49 5.22
C LEU A 58 12.74 -1.11 4.89
N GLU A 59 13.05 -0.84 3.63
CA GLU A 59 13.58 0.44 3.17
C GLU A 59 12.61 1.59 3.50
N ILE A 60 11.31 1.40 3.18
CA ILE A 60 10.27 2.38 3.52
C ILE A 60 10.17 2.57 5.05
N MET A 61 10.26 1.50 5.84
CA MET A 61 10.23 1.60 7.31
C MET A 61 11.44 2.37 7.86
N PHE A 62 12.64 2.10 7.33
CA PHE A 62 13.87 2.77 7.72
C PHE A 62 13.77 4.28 7.48
N GLU A 63 13.34 4.68 6.28
CA GLU A 63 13.18 6.10 5.92
C GLU A 63 12.20 6.84 6.86
N TYR A 64 11.09 6.19 7.23
CA TYR A 64 10.04 6.83 8.04
C TYR A 64 10.30 6.81 9.55
N HIS A 65 11.20 5.95 10.03
CA HIS A 65 11.43 5.77 11.46
C HIS A 65 12.87 6.05 11.90
N ASP A 66 13.86 5.52 11.17
CA ASP A 66 15.25 5.46 11.62
C ASP A 66 16.09 6.67 11.15
N VAL A 67 15.61 7.41 10.14
CA VAL A 67 16.27 8.63 9.68
C VAL A 67 16.13 9.75 10.73
N PRO A 68 17.24 10.33 11.25
CA PRO A 68 17.23 11.29 12.36
C PRO A 68 16.37 12.55 12.12
N SER A 69 16.22 12.95 10.86
CA SER A 69 15.42 14.13 10.45
C SER A 69 13.93 13.99 10.77
N SER A 70 13.45 12.77 10.98
CA SER A 70 12.07 12.52 11.39
C SER A 70 11.77 13.02 12.81
N GLY A 71 12.80 13.26 13.64
CA GLY A 71 12.65 13.43 15.09
C GLY A 71 12.23 12.10 15.72
N HIS A 72 12.46 11.89 17.03
CA HIS A 72 12.06 10.67 17.74
C HIS A 72 10.52 10.48 17.75
N ARG A 73 9.95 10.10 16.60
CA ARG A 73 8.53 9.85 16.39
C ARG A 73 8.28 8.46 16.90
N GLY A 74 7.62 8.37 18.05
CA GLY A 74 7.16 7.08 18.58
C GLY A 74 6.31 6.30 17.57
N ARG A 75 6.10 5.02 17.86
CA ARG A 75 5.52 4.00 16.97
C ARG A 75 4.28 4.45 16.19
N GLU A 76 3.35 5.13 16.85
CA GLU A 76 2.10 5.60 16.24
C GLU A 76 2.33 6.70 15.20
N LYS A 77 3.26 7.63 15.45
CA LYS A 77 3.57 8.70 14.48
C LYS A 77 4.23 8.16 13.23
N ALA A 78 5.13 7.18 13.36
CA ALA A 78 5.74 6.49 12.22
C ALA A 78 4.66 5.75 11.39
N TYR A 79 3.77 5.01 12.06
CA TYR A 79 2.66 4.33 11.38
C TYR A 79 1.74 5.31 10.65
N LEU A 80 1.31 6.40 11.30
CA LEU A 80 0.41 7.38 10.70
C LEU A 80 1.03 8.04 9.47
N ALA A 81 2.29 8.46 9.55
CA ALA A 81 3.01 9.06 8.44
C ALA A 81 3.12 8.09 7.26
N LEU A 82 3.54 6.85 7.54
CA LEU A 82 3.69 5.81 6.53
C LEU A 82 2.35 5.42 5.88
N SER A 83 1.29 5.29 6.68
CA SER A 83 -0.04 4.90 6.20
C SER A 83 -0.73 6.00 5.39
N ARG A 84 -0.25 7.24 5.46
CA ARG A 84 -0.75 8.35 4.62
C ARG A 84 -0.28 8.19 3.18
N ASP A 85 0.93 7.67 2.99
CA ASP A 85 1.61 7.69 1.69
C ASP A 85 1.59 6.29 1.03
N PHE A 86 1.66 5.23 1.83
CA PHE A 86 1.76 3.84 1.35
C PHE A 86 0.64 2.93 1.86
N TYR A 87 0.33 1.89 1.09
CA TYR A 87 -0.60 0.83 1.45
C TYR A 87 -0.03 -0.55 1.13
N TRP A 88 -0.18 -1.49 2.07
CA TRP A 88 -0.10 -2.93 1.79
C TRP A 88 -0.98 -3.70 2.76
N SER A 89 -1.27 -4.95 2.41
CA SER A 89 -2.04 -5.86 3.25
C SER A 89 -1.33 -6.12 4.58
N ASN A 90 -2.07 -6.02 5.70
CA ASN A 90 -1.55 -6.18 7.06
C ASN A 90 -0.46 -5.16 7.47
N GLN A 91 -0.46 -3.95 6.89
CA GLN A 91 0.52 -2.89 7.18
C GLN A 91 0.75 -2.63 8.67
N TYR A 92 -0.32 -2.46 9.45
CA TYR A 92 -0.20 -2.25 10.91
C TYR A 92 0.51 -3.40 11.64
N LYS A 93 0.21 -4.65 11.27
CA LYS A 93 0.87 -5.83 11.84
C LYS A 93 2.36 -5.87 11.50
N TYR A 94 2.73 -5.50 10.28
CA TYR A 94 4.12 -5.43 9.84
C TYR A 94 4.89 -4.35 10.64
N VAL A 95 4.34 -3.14 10.71
CA VAL A 95 4.93 -2.00 11.43
C VAL A 95 5.14 -2.33 12.92
N ARG A 96 4.13 -2.93 13.56
CA ARG A 96 4.22 -3.41 14.95
C ARG A 96 5.32 -4.45 15.19
N LYS A 97 5.65 -5.27 14.19
CA LYS A 97 6.72 -6.27 14.29
C LYS A 97 8.10 -5.64 14.13
N TYR A 98 8.23 -4.68 13.21
CA TYR A 98 9.49 -3.97 12.95
C TYR A 98 9.92 -3.12 14.15
N LEU A 99 8.97 -2.36 14.72
CA LEU A 99 9.23 -1.41 15.81
C LEU A 99 9.24 -2.04 17.21
N ARG A 100 9.56 -3.33 17.33
CA ARG A 100 9.55 -4.04 18.61
C ARG A 100 10.62 -3.50 19.55
#